data_AF-A0A955JYL6-F1
#
_entry.id   AF-A0A955JYL6-F1
#
_cell.length_a   1.000
_cell.length_b   1.000
_cell.length_c   1.000
_cell.angle_alpha   90.00
_cell.angle_beta   90.00
_cell.angle_gamma   90.00
#
_symmetry.space_group_name_H-M   'P 1'
#
loop_
_entity.id
_entity.type
_entity.pdbx_description
1 polymer ?
#
loop_
_entity_poly.entity_id
_entity_poly.type
_entity_poly.pdbx_seq_one_letter_code
_entity_poly.pdbx_strand_id
1 'polypeptide(L)'
;MATMLFFGAEALFSEFSYWSILSGFLWTVNVLAFSFAIACIGITLATSVLMFGPIITIILEITLLKQHFSLLQIVAELVVISSGVMLLATASKMSRD
;
A
#
# COMPACT_ATOMS: atom_id res chain seq x y z
N MET A 1 24.94 21.37 -27.28
CA MET A 1 23.63 20.71 -27.13
C MET A 1 23.74 19.29 -26.60
N ALA A 2 24.73 18.48 -27.02
CA ALA A 2 25.03 17.18 -26.40
C ALA A 2 25.56 17.27 -24.95
N THR A 3 26.28 18.34 -24.60
CA THR A 3 26.80 18.57 -23.24
C THR A 3 25.71 18.86 -22.20
N MET A 4 24.62 19.54 -22.55
CA MET A 4 23.48 19.74 -21.65
C MET A 4 22.68 18.44 -21.39
N LEU A 5 22.64 17.52 -22.37
CA LEU A 5 22.01 16.21 -22.20
C LEU A 5 22.83 15.28 -21.31
N PHE A 6 24.16 15.41 -21.32
CA PHE A 6 25.06 14.63 -20.46
C PHE A 6 25.00 15.10 -18.99
N PHE A 7 24.97 16.41 -18.74
CA PHE A 7 24.79 16.96 -17.38
C PHE A 7 23.39 16.70 -16.80
N GLY A 8 22.35 16.64 -17.63
CA GLY A 8 21.00 16.29 -17.19
C GLY A 8 20.85 14.80 -16.81
N ALA A 9 21.56 13.91 -17.49
CA ALA A 9 21.59 12.48 -17.15
C ALA A 9 22.31 12.24 -15.81
N GLU A 10 23.48 12.87 -15.60
CA GLU A 10 24.23 12.77 -14.34
C GLU A 10 23.42 13.31 -13.15
N ALA A 11 22.65 14.39 -13.31
CA ALA A 11 21.76 14.92 -12.27
C ALA A 11 20.54 14.02 -11.99
N LEU A 12 19.98 13.36 -13.01
CA LEU A 12 18.91 12.37 -12.86
C LEU A 12 19.37 11.11 -12.11
N PHE A 13 20.62 10.69 -12.30
CA PHE A 13 21.17 9.49 -11.64
C PHE A 13 21.89 9.79 -10.32
N SER A 14 22.36 11.02 -10.10
CA SER A 14 22.96 11.47 -8.84
C SER A 14 21.95 11.52 -7.68
N GLU A 15 20.65 11.59 -7.98
CA GLU A 15 19.58 11.58 -6.98
C GLU A 15 18.84 10.23 -6.89
N PHE A 16 19.30 9.18 -7.57
CA PHE A 16 18.77 7.83 -7.39
C PHE A 16 19.22 7.28 -6.03
N SER A 17 18.48 7.66 -4.99
CA SER A 17 18.65 7.12 -3.64
C SER A 17 18.37 5.62 -3.68
N TYR A 18 19.27 4.80 -3.14
CA TYR A 18 19.07 3.35 -2.98
C TYR A 18 17.71 3.02 -2.34
N TRP A 19 17.24 3.87 -1.43
CA TRP A 19 15.93 3.77 -0.79
C TRP A 19 14.76 3.90 -1.77
N SER A 20 14.90 4.72 -2.82
CA SER A 20 13.89 4.87 -3.87
C SER A 20 13.76 3.62 -4.74
N ILE A 21 14.90 2.97 -5.06
CA ILE A 21 14.93 1.71 -5.81
C ILE A 21 14.29 0.60 -4.97
N LEU A 22 14.65 0.51 -3.70
CA LEU A 22 14.07 -0.46 -2.77
C LEU A 22 12.56 -0.25 -2.60
N SER A 23 12.12 1.00 -2.45
CA SER A 23 10.70 1.34 -2.37
C SER A 23 9.94 0.96 -3.65
N GLY A 24 10.50 1.28 -4.83
CA GLY A 24 9.92 0.89 -6.11
C GLY A 24 9.83 -0.62 -6.31
N PHE A 25 10.83 -1.37 -5.86
CA PHE A 25 10.81 -2.83 -5.87
C PHE A 25 9.70 -3.39 -4.98
N LEU A 26 9.60 -2.93 -3.72
CA LEU A 26 8.54 -3.35 -2.80
C LEU A 26 7.14 -3.00 -3.34
N TRP A 27 7.00 -1.85 -3.99
CA TRP A 27 5.74 -1.46 -4.62
C TRP A 27 5.38 -2.39 -5.80
N THR A 28 6.35 -2.76 -6.61
CA THR A 28 6.15 -3.70 -7.73
C THR A 28 5.67 -5.06 -7.21
N VAL A 29 6.30 -5.57 -6.14
CA VAL A 29 5.88 -6.82 -5.49
C VAL A 29 4.45 -6.71 -4.95
N ASN A 30 4.10 -5.58 -4.32
CA ASN A 30 2.75 -5.33 -3.81
C ASN A 30 1.69 -5.38 -4.93
N VAL A 31 1.94 -4.71 -6.06
CA VAL A 31 1.02 -4.70 -7.21
C VAL A 31 0.86 -6.09 -7.82
N LEU A 32 1.93 -6.84 -7.96
CA LEU A 32 1.89 -8.22 -8.48
C LEU A 32 1.13 -9.14 -7.53
N ALA A 33 1.40 -9.07 -6.23
CA ALA A 33 0.70 -9.86 -5.21
C ALA A 33 -0.80 -9.54 -5.18
N PHE A 34 -1.17 -8.25 -5.29
CA PHE A 34 -2.57 -7.84 -5.33
C PHE A 34 -3.27 -8.29 -6.62
N SER A 35 -2.59 -8.20 -7.77
CA SER A 35 -3.12 -8.70 -9.04
C SER A 35 -3.35 -10.21 -9.01
N PHE A 36 -2.42 -10.96 -8.42
CA PHE A 36 -2.57 -12.39 -8.19
C PHE A 36 -3.74 -12.70 -7.24
N ALA A 37 -3.87 -11.95 -6.13
CA ALA A 37 -4.99 -12.10 -5.21
C ALA A 37 -6.34 -11.85 -5.91
N ILE A 38 -6.46 -10.79 -6.71
CA ILE A 38 -7.68 -10.53 -7.48
C ILE A 38 -8.03 -11.73 -8.39
N ALA A 39 -7.04 -12.32 -9.08
CA ALA A 39 -7.27 -13.46 -9.95
C ALA A 39 -7.72 -14.72 -9.19
N CYS A 40 -7.23 -14.92 -7.96
CA CYS A 40 -7.55 -16.11 -7.17
C CYS A 40 -8.87 -15.99 -6.37
N ILE A 41 -9.11 -14.85 -5.73
CA ILE A 41 -10.21 -14.66 -4.75
C ILE A 41 -11.23 -13.58 -5.15
N GLY A 42 -11.01 -12.90 -6.28
CA GLY A 42 -11.87 -11.82 -6.75
C GLY A 42 -11.57 -10.47 -6.10
N ILE A 43 -12.06 -9.41 -6.74
CA ILE A 43 -11.77 -8.00 -6.38
C ILE A 43 -12.30 -7.67 -4.97
N THR A 44 -13.52 -8.10 -4.65
CA THR A 44 -14.16 -7.73 -3.37
C THR A 44 -13.45 -8.35 -2.17
N LEU A 45 -13.05 -9.62 -2.28
CA LEU A 45 -12.31 -10.27 -1.20
C LEU A 45 -10.91 -9.68 -1.07
N ALA A 46 -10.19 -9.50 -2.19
CA ALA A 46 -8.85 -8.91 -2.19
C ALA A 46 -8.82 -7.50 -1.58
N THR A 47 -9.78 -6.65 -1.94
CA THR A 47 -9.90 -5.29 -1.39
C THR A 47 -10.26 -5.29 0.09
N SER A 48 -11.14 -6.20 0.53
CA SER A 48 -11.47 -6.32 1.96
C SER A 48 -10.24 -6.69 2.82
N VAL A 49 -9.35 -7.54 2.31
CA VAL A 49 -8.10 -7.91 2.98
C VAL A 49 -7.11 -6.73 3.00
N LEU A 50 -7.05 -5.93 1.93
CA LEU A 50 -6.20 -4.74 1.89
C LEU A 50 -6.58 -3.68 2.93
N MET A 51 -7.83 -3.65 3.40
CA MET A 51 -8.26 -2.69 4.43
C MET A 51 -7.61 -2.94 5.80
N PHE A 52 -6.90 -4.05 5.98
CA PHE A 52 -6.01 -4.27 7.14
C PHE A 52 -4.62 -3.61 6.97
N GLY A 53 -4.29 -3.12 5.78
CA GLY A 53 -3.00 -2.47 5.47
C GLY A 53 -2.66 -1.26 6.35
N PRO A 54 -3.61 -0.35 6.66
CA PRO A 54 -3.37 0.76 7.58
C PRO A 54 -2.92 0.33 8.98
N ILE A 55 -3.42 -0.81 9.50
CA ILE A 55 -3.01 -1.35 10.80
C ILE A 55 -1.53 -1.69 10.80
N ILE A 56 -1.10 -2.41 9.77
CA ILE A 56 0.31 -2.79 9.61
C ILE A 56 1.17 -1.54 9.46
N THR A 57 0.68 -0.54 8.71
CA THR A 57 1.38 0.73 8.50
C THR A 57 1.57 1.48 9.81
N ILE A 58 0.54 1.59 10.65
CA ILE A 58 0.63 2.25 11.96
C ILE A 58 1.59 1.51 12.88
N ILE A 59 1.54 0.17 12.91
CA ILE A 59 2.50 -0.64 13.70
C ILE A 59 3.94 -0.37 13.23
N LEU A 60 4.18 -0.32 11.92
CA LEU A 60 5.49 -0.02 11.36
C LEU A 60 5.93 1.41 11.68
N GLU A 61 5.04 2.39 11.61
CA GLU A 61 5.33 3.79 11.95
C GLU A 61 5.64 3.98 13.44
N ILE A 62 4.93 3.29 14.33
CA ILE A 62 5.24 3.30 15.78
C ILE A 62 6.60 2.65 16.04
N THR A 63 6.90 1.52 15.38
CA THR A 63 8.11 0.73 15.68
C THR A 63 9.37 1.28 15.01
N LEU A 64 9.29 1.73 13.75
CA LEU A 64 10.43 2.21 12.97
C LEU A 64 10.63 3.72 13.09
N LEU A 65 9.55 4.50 13.01
CA LEU A 65 9.59 5.97 13.00
C LEU A 65 9.34 6.58 14.38
N LYS A 66 8.94 5.77 15.38
CA LYS A 66 8.59 6.21 16.75
C LYS A 66 7.57 7.35 16.76
N GLN A 67 6.67 7.33 15.78
CA GLN A 67 5.71 8.40 15.57
C GLN A 67 4.52 8.26 16.53
N HIS A 68 4.03 9.39 17.04
CA HIS A 68 2.85 9.44 17.90
C HIS A 68 1.60 9.72 17.08
N PHE A 69 0.59 8.88 17.26
CA PHE A 69 -0.69 9.01 16.56
C PHE A 69 -1.70 9.79 17.40
N SER A 70 -2.44 10.66 16.73
CA SER A 70 -3.57 11.38 17.32
C SER A 70 -4.79 10.46 17.46
N LEU A 71 -5.66 10.78 18.41
CA LEU A 71 -6.90 10.04 18.64
C LEU A 71 -7.80 10.00 17.38
N LEU A 72 -7.74 11.04 16.55
CA LEU A 72 -8.50 11.12 15.30
C LEU A 72 -7.99 10.11 14.25
N GLN A 73 -6.67 9.88 14.17
CA GLN A 73 -6.10 8.87 13.26
C GLN A 73 -6.52 7.45 13.65
N ILE A 74 -6.56 7.15 14.95
CA ILE A 74 -7.02 5.85 15.47
C ILE A 74 -8.50 5.64 15.14
N VAL A 75 -9.34 6.67 15.31
CA VAL A 75 -10.76 6.58 14.95
C VAL A 75 -10.94 6.39 13.44
N ALA A 76 -10.18 7.12 12.62
CA ALA A 76 -10.22 6.96 11.17
C ALA A 76 -9.83 5.54 10.74
N GLU A 77 -8.83 4.94 11.38
CA GLU A 77 -8.41 3.57 11.14
C GLU A 77 -9.53 2.56 11.45
N LEU A 78 -10.22 2.72 12.59
CA LEU A 78 -11.37 1.88 12.94
C LEU A 78 -12.48 1.94 11.89
N VAL A 79 -12.73 3.13 11.33
CA VAL A 79 -13.71 3.30 10.24
C VAL A 79 -13.27 2.52 9.00
N VAL A 80 -11.99 2.60 8.61
CA VAL A 80 -11.47 1.84 7.46
C VAL A 80 -11.62 0.34 7.65
N ILE A 81 -11.26 -0.19 8.83
CA ILE A 81 -11.40 -1.62 9.14
C ILE A 81 -12.88 -2.04 9.06
N SER A 82 -13.79 -1.23 9.63
CA SER A 82 -15.22 -1.54 9.60
C SER A 82 -15.77 -1.61 8.16
N SER A 83 -15.28 -0.75 7.26
CA SER A 83 -15.65 -0.77 5.85
C SER A 83 -15.14 -2.03 5.13
N GLY A 84 -13.93 -2.48 5.46
CA GLY A 84 -13.38 -3.74 4.95
C GLY A 84 -14.20 -4.96 5.38
N VAL A 85 -14.58 -5.02 6.66
CA VAL A 85 -15.43 -6.10 7.20
C VAL A 85 -16.82 -6.09 6.54
N MET A 86 -17.40 -4.91 6.29
CA MET A 86 -18.69 -4.79 5.61
C MET A 86 -18.62 -5.27 4.15
N LEU A 87 -17.55 -4.97 3.43
CA LEU A 87 -17.32 -5.49 2.08
C LEU A 87 -17.21 -7.02 2.09
N LEU A 88 -16.49 -7.58 3.05
CA LEU A 88 -16.36 -9.04 3.22
C LEU A 88 -17.71 -9.71 3.49
N ALA A 89 -18.51 -9.13 4.39
CA ALA A 89 -19.86 -9.62 4.69
C ALA A 89 -20.76 -9.60 3.44
N THR A 90 -20.64 -8.57 2.61
CA THR A 90 -21.40 -8.44 1.35
C THR A 90 -20.95 -9.48 0.31
N ALA A 91 -19.65 -9.67 0.14
CA ALA A 91 -19.09 -10.70 -0.73
C ALA A 91 -19.56 -12.12 -0.33
N SER A 92 -19.59 -12.40 0.97
CA SER A 92 -20.03 -13.71 1.49
C SER A 92 -21.51 -14.00 1.24
N LYS A 93 -22.37 -12.97 1.18
CA LYS A 93 -23.78 -13.11 0.82
C LYS A 93 -23.97 -13.42 -0.66
N MET A 94 -23.30 -12.67 -1.54
CA MET A 94 -23.40 -12.86 -3.00
C MET A 94 -22.91 -14.23 -3.49
N SER A 95 -22.05 -14.93 -2.73
CA SER A 95 -21.61 -16.30 -3.09
C SER A 95 -22.63 -17.39 -2.73
N ARG A 96 -23.68 -17.07 -1.95
CA ARG A 96 -24.67 -18.06 -1.48
C ARG A 96 -25.99 -18.03 -2.25
N ASP A 97 -26.20 -16.98 -3.05
CA ASP A 97 -27.31 -16.83 -4.00
C ASP A 97 -26.88 -17.30 -5.39
#